data_AF-A0A1D8S6L0-F1
#
_entry.id   AF-A0A1D8S6L0-F1
#
_cell.length_a   1.000
_cell.length_b   1.000
_cell.length_c   1.000
_cell.angle_alpha   90.00
_cell.angle_beta   90.00
_cell.angle_gamma   90.00
#
_symmetry.space_group_name_H-M   'P 1'
#
loop_
_entity.id
_entity.type
_entity.pdbx_description
1 polymer ?
#
loop_
_entity_poly.entity_id
_entity_poly.type
_entity_poly.pdbx_seq_one_letter_code
_entity_poly.pdbx_strand_id
1 'polypeptide(L)'
;MTEDTDSTDDSPFGAMFEMQRDVIEQGQQFAEESASAPAAFAAAMRSAAVEGTDVHRRTLEVGQRAIEDILEAIEATTPTDEAALEDLRQAVEGGFDDLLAAHDDMVESADEAAEAGIEEYEAAVDGALSSLDAQLDLILDANDDFEARTLDALEVVVDQYESLQAEIEGQSGELSEDMHEQLDAFEDRLATQIEQYRSTLADLESRFEALQSE
;
A
#
# COMPACT_ATOMS: atom_id res chain seq x y z
N MET A 1 -29.98 -29.93 -1.32
CA MET A 1 -28.75 -30.74 -1.20
C MET A 1 -27.65 -29.78 -1.56
N THR A 2 -26.96 -29.34 -0.54
CA THR A 2 -25.97 -28.27 -0.48
C THR A 2 -24.91 -28.87 0.42
N GLU A 3 -23.91 -29.54 -0.16
CA GLU A 3 -22.78 -30.17 0.52
C GLU A 3 -21.97 -30.83 -0.59
N ASP A 4 -21.03 -30.10 -1.19
CA ASP A 4 -19.89 -30.67 -1.94
C ASP A 4 -18.79 -29.61 -2.21
N THR A 5 -18.78 -28.50 -1.47
CA THR A 5 -17.66 -27.53 -1.55
C THR A 5 -16.60 -27.78 -0.48
N ASP A 6 -16.90 -28.59 0.54
CA ASP A 6 -16.01 -28.79 1.71
C ASP A 6 -14.90 -29.83 1.44
N SER A 7 -15.07 -30.69 0.44
CA SER A 7 -14.11 -31.77 0.12
C SER A 7 -12.92 -31.27 -0.72
N THR A 8 -13.11 -30.18 -1.45
CA THR A 8 -12.14 -29.62 -2.41
C THR A 8 -11.10 -28.76 -1.69
N ASP A 9 -11.52 -28.01 -0.67
CA ASP A 9 -10.68 -27.17 0.19
C ASP A 9 -9.74 -28.00 1.10
N ASP A 10 -10.18 -29.20 1.52
CA ASP A 10 -9.38 -30.08 2.42
C ASP A 10 -8.30 -30.91 1.68
N SER A 11 -8.17 -30.73 0.37
CA SER A 11 -7.14 -31.40 -0.42
C SER A 11 -5.78 -30.70 -0.25
N PRO A 12 -4.65 -31.45 -0.23
CA PRO A 12 -3.30 -30.86 -0.16
C PRO A 12 -3.00 -29.84 -1.28
N PHE A 13 -3.75 -29.91 -2.39
CA PHE A 13 -3.66 -29.03 -3.54
C PHE A 13 -4.51 -27.76 -3.36
N GLY A 14 -5.75 -27.86 -2.87
CA GLY A 14 -6.59 -26.71 -2.54
C GLY A 14 -5.91 -25.77 -1.54
N ALA A 15 -5.34 -26.33 -0.47
CA ALA A 15 -4.56 -25.55 0.51
C ALA A 15 -3.34 -24.81 -0.10
N MET A 16 -2.77 -25.28 -1.22
CA MET A 16 -1.69 -24.56 -1.91
C MET A 16 -2.20 -23.42 -2.78
N PHE A 17 -3.36 -23.58 -3.41
CA PHE A 17 -3.99 -22.52 -4.19
C PHE A 17 -4.52 -21.40 -3.29
N GLU A 18 -5.10 -21.73 -2.14
CA GLU A 18 -5.47 -20.73 -1.13
C GLU A 18 -4.25 -19.93 -0.66
N MET A 19 -3.15 -20.60 -0.32
CA MET A 19 -1.92 -19.91 0.06
C MET A 19 -1.39 -18.99 -1.06
N GLN A 20 -1.50 -19.41 -2.33
CA GLN A 20 -1.11 -18.57 -3.47
C GLN A 20 -1.99 -17.32 -3.58
N ARG A 21 -3.31 -17.46 -3.39
CA ARG A 21 -4.27 -16.35 -3.38
C ARG A 21 -3.92 -15.35 -2.27
N ASP A 22 -3.72 -15.85 -1.05
CA ASP A 22 -3.40 -15.02 0.11
C ASP A 22 -2.10 -14.22 -0.09
N VAL A 23 -1.08 -14.79 -0.74
CA VAL A 23 0.17 -14.09 -1.05
C VAL A 23 -0.04 -12.99 -2.09
N ILE A 24 -0.90 -13.22 -3.09
CA ILE A 24 -1.20 -12.22 -4.12
C ILE A 24 -1.96 -11.04 -3.51
N GLU A 25 -2.99 -11.32 -2.69
CA GLU A 25 -3.78 -10.29 -1.99
C GLU A 25 -2.92 -9.45 -1.03
N GLN A 26 -2.07 -10.10 -0.24
CA GLN A 26 -1.13 -9.39 0.63
C GLN A 26 -0.15 -8.53 -0.17
N GLY A 27 0.36 -9.05 -1.29
CA GLY A 27 1.21 -8.33 -2.23
C GLY A 27 0.58 -7.06 -2.76
N GLN A 28 -0.69 -7.14 -3.14
CA GLN A 28 -1.48 -6.00 -3.59
C GLN A 28 -1.63 -4.96 -2.48
N GLN A 29 -2.05 -5.37 -1.28
CA GLN A 29 -2.25 -4.44 -0.18
C GLN A 29 -0.97 -3.66 0.16
N PHE A 30 0.18 -4.35 0.18
CA PHE A 30 1.47 -3.70 0.39
C PHE A 30 1.83 -2.73 -0.73
N ALA A 31 1.51 -3.06 -1.99
CA ALA A 31 1.77 -2.18 -3.12
C ALA A 31 0.91 -0.90 -3.03
N GLU A 32 -0.35 -1.02 -2.64
CA GLU A 32 -1.25 0.11 -2.40
C GLU A 32 -0.73 1.01 -1.26
N GLU A 33 -0.42 0.40 -0.10
CA GLU A 33 0.12 1.12 1.05
C GLU A 33 1.44 1.82 0.71
N SER A 34 2.36 1.13 0.04
CA SER A 34 3.65 1.68 -0.37
C SER A 34 3.53 2.82 -1.38
N ALA A 35 2.61 2.70 -2.34
CA ALA A 35 2.40 3.72 -3.36
C ALA A 35 1.72 4.99 -2.81
N SER A 36 0.94 4.86 -1.73
CA SER A 36 0.32 5.99 -1.03
C SER A 36 1.27 6.73 -0.07
N ALA A 37 2.35 6.07 0.39
CA ALA A 37 3.26 6.62 1.40
C ALA A 37 3.89 7.98 1.03
N PRO A 38 4.34 8.23 -0.23
CA PRO A 38 4.88 9.53 -0.61
C PRO A 38 3.85 10.66 -0.55
N ALA A 39 2.60 10.38 -0.93
CA ALA A 39 1.50 11.35 -0.86
C ALA A 39 1.19 11.71 0.60
N ALA A 40 1.07 10.70 1.46
CA ALA A 40 0.83 10.88 2.89
C ALA A 40 1.95 11.68 3.57
N PHE A 41 3.21 11.42 3.21
CA PHE A 41 4.36 12.18 3.70
C PHE A 41 4.35 13.63 3.19
N ALA A 42 4.06 13.85 1.91
CA ALA A 42 3.95 15.19 1.33
C ALA A 42 2.82 16.00 1.99
N ALA A 43 1.67 15.38 2.22
CA ALA A 43 0.54 15.99 2.94
C ALA A 43 0.91 16.37 4.38
N ALA A 44 1.63 15.49 5.09
CA ALA A 44 2.11 15.78 6.43
C ALA A 44 3.11 16.96 6.45
N MET A 45 4.06 17.01 5.50
CA MET A 45 5.00 18.13 5.38
C MET A 45 4.31 19.44 5.01
N ARG A 46 3.31 19.41 4.11
CA ARG A 46 2.47 20.56 3.79
C ARG A 46 1.77 21.08 5.05
N SER A 47 1.09 20.20 5.79
CA SER A 47 0.40 20.58 7.03
C SER A 47 1.36 21.22 8.05
N ALA A 48 2.57 20.67 8.19
CA ALA A 48 3.59 21.25 9.08
C ALA A 48 4.10 22.62 8.58
N ALA A 49 4.22 22.82 7.27
CA ALA A 49 4.60 24.10 6.69
C ALA A 49 3.53 25.18 6.91
N VAL A 50 2.25 24.83 6.77
CA VAL A 50 1.12 25.71 7.07
C VAL A 50 1.14 26.11 8.54
N GLU A 51 1.30 25.17 9.48
CA GLU A 51 1.45 25.48 10.91
C GLU A 51 2.68 26.37 11.22
N GLY A 52 3.79 26.21 10.48
CA GLY A 52 4.97 27.06 10.62
C GLY A 52 4.75 28.51 10.19
N THR A 53 3.83 28.74 9.26
CA THR A 53 3.47 30.07 8.75
C THR A 53 2.91 30.97 9.86
N ASP A 54 2.11 30.42 10.78
CA ASP A 54 1.56 31.17 11.91
C ASP A 54 2.65 31.72 12.83
N VAL A 55 3.75 30.97 12.99
CA VAL A 55 4.92 31.42 13.77
C VAL A 55 5.63 32.58 13.07
N HIS A 56 5.75 32.55 11.74
CA HIS A 56 6.35 33.63 10.96
C HIS A 56 5.49 34.90 11.00
N ARG A 57 4.17 34.76 10.83
CA ARG A 57 3.21 35.85 10.99
C ARG A 57 3.37 36.51 12.36
N ARG A 58 3.40 35.71 13.42
CA ARG A 58 3.57 36.19 14.80
C ARG A 58 4.92 36.87 15.03
N THR A 59 5.97 36.43 14.35
CA THR A 59 7.30 37.07 14.40
C THR A 59 7.28 38.44 13.73
N LEU A 60 6.60 38.58 12.58
CA LEU A 60 6.42 39.86 11.89
C LEU A 60 5.63 40.84 12.76
N GLU A 61 4.54 40.39 13.38
CA GLU A 61 3.77 41.21 14.32
C GLU A 61 4.56 41.61 15.59
N VAL A 62 5.43 40.74 16.10
CA VAL A 62 6.33 41.09 17.23
C VAL A 62 7.35 42.13 16.79
N GLY A 63 7.90 42.01 15.58
CA GLY A 63 8.80 43.00 14.99
C GLY A 63 8.12 44.36 14.79
N GLN A 64 6.87 44.36 14.30
CA GLN A 64 6.05 45.56 14.17
C GLN A 64 5.88 46.27 15.52
N ARG A 65 5.41 45.56 16.55
CA ARG A 65 5.24 46.11 17.92
C ARG A 65 6.55 46.67 18.48
N ALA A 66 7.68 46.01 18.24
CA ALA A 66 8.98 46.50 18.71
C ALA A 66 9.38 47.82 18.04
N ILE A 67 9.02 48.04 16.77
CA ILE A 67 9.26 49.30 16.07
C ILE A 67 8.30 50.38 16.58
N GLU A 68 7.04 50.06 16.83
CA GLU A 68 6.07 50.97 17.46
C GLU A 68 6.56 51.45 18.84
N ASP A 69 7.04 50.55 19.70
CA ASP A 69 7.60 50.87 21.01
C ASP A 69 8.81 51.83 20.91
N ILE A 70 9.67 51.65 19.89
CA ILE A 70 10.81 52.54 19.64
C ILE A 70 10.32 53.94 19.23
N LEU A 71 9.33 54.02 18.35
CA LEU A 71 8.74 55.29 17.91
C LEU A 71 8.07 56.03 19.07
N GLU A 72 7.38 55.32 19.97
CA GLU A 72 6.76 55.89 21.17
C GLU A 72 7.80 56.41 22.17
N ALA A 73 8.92 55.69 22.34
CA ALA A 73 10.03 56.16 23.18
C ALA A 73 10.71 57.43 22.62
N ILE A 74 10.80 57.56 21.29
CA ILE A 74 11.32 58.77 20.63
C ILE A 74 10.39 59.96 20.86
N GLU A 75 9.08 59.75 20.75
CA GLU A 75 8.05 60.77 21.06
C GLU A 75 8.17 61.28 22.51
N ALA A 76 8.34 60.36 23.46
CA ALA A 76 8.40 60.69 24.87
C ALA A 76 9.68 61.47 25.27
N THR A 77 10.76 61.35 24.50
CA THR A 77 12.08 61.90 24.85
C THR A 77 12.50 63.10 24.02
N THR A 78 11.89 63.32 22.86
CA THR A 78 12.30 64.36 21.92
C THR A 78 11.11 65.26 21.59
N PRO A 79 11.22 66.60 21.74
CA PRO A 79 10.23 67.53 21.19
C PRO A 79 10.38 67.56 19.66
N THR A 80 9.86 66.51 19.02
CA THR A 80 9.80 66.32 17.57
C THR A 80 8.48 66.86 17.04
N ASP A 81 8.43 67.22 15.76
CA ASP A 81 7.18 67.58 15.07
C ASP A 81 6.21 66.38 15.08
N GLU A 82 5.10 66.50 15.81
CA GLU A 82 4.08 65.46 15.98
C GLU A 82 3.54 64.96 14.63
N ALA A 83 3.41 65.84 13.63
CA ALA A 83 2.90 65.47 12.32
C ALA A 83 3.87 64.57 11.54
N ALA A 84 5.18 64.86 11.62
CA ALA A 84 6.20 64.06 10.94
C ALA A 84 6.36 62.67 11.58
N LEU A 85 6.12 62.54 12.89
CA LEU A 85 6.17 61.26 13.60
C LEU A 85 4.95 60.40 13.29
N GLU A 86 3.77 61.01 13.17
CA GLU A 86 2.54 60.32 12.78
C GLU A 86 2.62 59.79 11.35
N ASP A 87 3.11 60.59 10.39
CA ASP A 87 3.34 60.15 9.01
C ASP A 87 4.30 58.96 8.95
N LEU A 88 5.36 58.95 9.78
CA LEU A 88 6.31 57.85 9.87
C LEU A 88 5.66 56.59 10.46
N ARG A 89 4.85 56.73 11.52
CA ARG A 89 4.13 55.62 12.16
C ARG A 89 3.17 54.96 11.17
N GLN A 90 2.39 55.77 10.46
CA GLN A 90 1.45 55.30 9.45
C GLN A 90 2.15 54.64 8.25
N ALA A 91 3.33 55.13 7.86
CA ALA A 91 4.14 54.49 6.82
C ALA A 91 4.74 53.15 7.26
N VAL A 92 5.12 53.02 8.54
CA VAL A 92 5.62 51.76 9.11
C VAL A 92 4.50 50.73 9.23
N GLU A 93 3.34 51.12 9.78
CA GLU A 93 2.15 50.24 9.86
C GLU A 93 1.74 49.75 8.46
N GLY A 94 1.56 50.67 7.50
CA GLY A 94 1.20 50.31 6.14
C GLY A 94 2.24 49.39 5.46
N GLY A 95 3.53 49.59 5.75
CA GLY A 95 4.58 48.72 5.23
C GLY A 95 4.57 47.30 5.84
N PHE A 96 4.20 47.15 7.11
CA PHE A 96 4.01 45.83 7.74
C PHE A 96 2.73 45.15 7.25
N ASP A 97 1.65 45.90 7.07
CA ASP A 97 0.40 45.39 6.51
C ASP A 97 0.61 44.86 5.08
N ASP A 98 1.30 45.64 4.23
CA ASP A 98 1.66 45.21 2.86
C ASP A 98 2.56 43.97 2.87
N LEU A 99 3.51 43.89 3.80
CA LEU A 99 4.41 42.74 3.94
C LEU A 99 3.66 41.47 4.41
N LEU A 100 2.75 41.62 5.37
CA LEU A 100 1.90 40.54 5.87
C LEU A 100 0.97 40.04 4.77
N ALA A 101 0.33 40.94 4.02
CA ALA A 101 -0.51 40.58 2.88
C ALA A 101 0.28 39.83 1.80
N ALA A 102 1.46 40.33 1.41
CA ALA A 102 2.30 39.67 0.42
C ALA A 102 2.82 38.30 0.90
N HIS A 103 3.06 38.13 2.20
CA HIS A 103 3.43 36.86 2.79
C HIS A 103 2.27 35.87 2.77
N ASP A 104 1.07 36.30 3.17
CA ASP A 104 -0.14 35.47 3.16
C ASP A 104 -0.45 34.98 1.74
N ASP A 105 -0.45 35.86 0.74
CA ASP A 105 -0.68 35.52 -0.67
C ASP A 105 0.35 34.50 -1.20
N MET A 106 1.63 34.67 -0.82
CA MET A 106 2.70 33.76 -1.23
C MET A 106 2.52 32.37 -0.63
N VAL A 107 2.14 32.30 0.65
CA VAL A 107 1.93 31.02 1.34
C VAL A 107 0.70 30.31 0.79
N GLU A 108 -0.42 31.01 0.62
CA GLU A 108 -1.64 30.44 0.04
C GLU A 108 -1.38 29.89 -1.37
N SER A 109 -0.69 30.64 -2.22
CA SER A 109 -0.34 30.16 -3.56
C SER A 109 0.61 28.95 -3.55
N ALA A 110 1.56 28.88 -2.61
CA ALA A 110 2.46 27.73 -2.48
C ALA A 110 1.70 26.50 -1.94
N ASP A 111 0.75 26.72 -1.03
CA ASP A 111 -0.08 25.71 -0.42
C ASP A 111 -1.03 25.06 -1.44
N GLU A 112 -1.73 25.87 -2.24
CA GLU A 112 -2.58 25.42 -3.35
C GLU A 112 -1.79 24.60 -4.39
N ALA A 113 -0.58 25.05 -4.74
CA ALA A 113 0.28 24.34 -5.68
C ALA A 113 0.74 22.98 -5.13
N ALA A 114 1.02 22.90 -3.83
CA ALA A 114 1.38 21.66 -3.17
C ALA A 114 0.19 20.69 -3.10
N GLU A 115 -1.00 21.19 -2.74
CA GLU A 115 -2.24 20.41 -2.72
C GLU A 115 -2.56 19.83 -4.09
N ALA A 116 -2.57 20.65 -5.15
CA ALA A 116 -2.81 20.18 -6.51
C ALA A 116 -1.81 19.11 -6.96
N GLY A 117 -0.53 19.24 -6.57
CA GLY A 117 0.48 18.24 -6.89
C GLY A 117 0.29 16.91 -6.15
N ILE A 118 -0.16 16.94 -4.90
CA ILE A 118 -0.50 15.74 -4.12
C ILE A 118 -1.72 15.05 -4.75
N GLU A 119 -2.79 15.80 -5.04
CA GLU A 119 -4.00 15.26 -5.67
C GLU A 119 -3.72 14.63 -7.04
N GLU A 120 -2.90 15.29 -7.88
CA GLU A 120 -2.50 14.74 -9.18
C GLU A 120 -1.71 13.42 -9.03
N TYR A 121 -0.79 13.35 -8.06
CA TYR A 121 -0.04 12.14 -7.76
C TYR A 121 -0.95 11.01 -7.26
N GLU A 122 -1.83 11.30 -6.29
CA GLU A 122 -2.80 10.33 -5.77
C GLU A 122 -3.70 9.79 -6.88
N ALA A 123 -4.25 10.66 -7.73
CA ALA A 123 -5.08 10.23 -8.86
C ALA A 123 -4.30 9.36 -9.87
N ALA A 124 -3.03 9.67 -10.12
CA ALA A 124 -2.18 8.87 -11.01
C ALA A 124 -1.85 7.50 -10.41
N VAL A 125 -1.56 7.43 -9.12
CA VAL A 125 -1.30 6.20 -8.37
C VAL A 125 -2.56 5.33 -8.31
N ASP A 126 -3.71 5.91 -7.95
CA ASP A 126 -4.99 5.21 -7.87
C ASP A 126 -5.38 4.59 -9.22
N GLY A 127 -5.23 5.35 -10.32
CA GLY A 127 -5.45 4.83 -11.66
C GLY A 127 -4.50 3.68 -12.04
N ALA A 128 -3.24 3.73 -11.60
CA ALA A 128 -2.27 2.67 -11.83
C ALA A 128 -2.56 1.41 -11.01
N LEU A 129 -2.92 1.57 -9.73
CA LEU A 129 -3.29 0.48 -8.82
C LEU A 129 -4.59 -0.20 -9.26
N SER A 130 -5.63 0.57 -9.60
CA SER A 130 -6.88 0.02 -10.12
C SER A 130 -6.68 -0.77 -11.42
N SER A 131 -5.77 -0.32 -12.30
CA SER A 131 -5.43 -1.10 -13.50
C SER A 131 -4.66 -2.38 -13.18
N LEU A 132 -3.85 -2.39 -12.12
CA LEU A 132 -3.10 -3.57 -11.68
C LEU A 132 -4.03 -4.59 -11.01
N ASP A 133 -4.89 -4.13 -10.12
CA ASP A 133 -5.96 -4.89 -9.46
C ASP A 133 -6.82 -5.63 -10.49
N ALA A 134 -7.35 -4.93 -11.50
CA ALA A 134 -8.12 -5.55 -12.57
C ALA A 134 -7.34 -6.61 -13.39
N GLN A 135 -6.01 -6.51 -13.47
CA GLN A 135 -5.17 -7.52 -14.12
C GLN A 135 -4.91 -8.72 -13.21
N LEU A 136 -4.76 -8.49 -11.91
CA LEU A 136 -4.60 -9.54 -10.90
C LEU A 136 -5.88 -10.36 -10.78
N ASP A 137 -7.04 -9.71 -10.71
CA ASP A 137 -8.35 -10.36 -10.72
C ASP A 137 -8.51 -11.31 -11.91
N LEU A 138 -8.16 -10.85 -13.11
CA LEU A 138 -8.24 -11.69 -14.31
C LEU A 138 -7.32 -12.91 -14.24
N ILE A 139 -6.15 -12.77 -13.60
CA ILE A 139 -5.20 -13.87 -13.40
C ILE A 139 -5.72 -14.83 -12.33
N LEU A 140 -6.27 -14.33 -11.23
CA LEU A 140 -6.88 -15.13 -10.17
C LEU A 140 -8.07 -15.92 -10.71
N ASP A 141 -9.01 -15.27 -11.41
CA ASP A 141 -10.14 -15.93 -12.07
C ASP A 141 -9.67 -17.06 -13.01
N ALA A 142 -8.62 -16.81 -13.79
CA ALA A 142 -8.06 -17.82 -14.70
C ALA A 142 -7.36 -18.97 -13.96
N ASN A 143 -6.81 -18.70 -12.78
CA ASN A 143 -6.15 -19.68 -11.93
C ASN A 143 -7.18 -20.54 -11.21
N ASP A 144 -8.25 -19.96 -10.66
CA ASP A 144 -9.38 -20.67 -10.05
C ASP A 144 -10.02 -21.64 -11.07
N ASP A 145 -10.20 -21.19 -12.32
CA ASP A 145 -10.67 -22.01 -13.43
C ASP A 145 -9.73 -23.19 -13.74
N PHE A 146 -8.43 -22.98 -13.56
CA PHE A 146 -7.40 -24.00 -13.78
C PHE A 146 -7.29 -24.96 -12.59
N GLU A 147 -7.41 -24.45 -11.36
CA GLU A 147 -7.49 -25.20 -10.11
C GLU A 147 -8.66 -26.18 -10.17
N ALA A 148 -9.87 -25.69 -10.45
CA ALA A 148 -11.07 -26.53 -10.50
C ALA A 148 -10.89 -27.69 -11.50
N ARG A 149 -10.33 -27.42 -12.69
CA ARG A 149 -10.04 -28.46 -13.70
C ARG A 149 -8.95 -29.43 -13.26
N THR A 150 -7.98 -28.95 -12.48
CA THR A 150 -6.88 -29.78 -11.98
C THR A 150 -7.34 -30.68 -10.85
N LEU A 151 -8.17 -30.17 -9.95
CA LEU A 151 -8.79 -30.94 -8.87
C LEU A 151 -9.73 -32.00 -9.45
N ASP A 152 -10.61 -31.64 -10.38
CA ASP A 152 -11.47 -32.60 -11.11
C ASP A 152 -10.64 -33.70 -11.79
N ALA A 153 -9.54 -33.34 -12.45
CA ALA A 153 -8.67 -34.31 -13.12
C ALA A 153 -7.95 -35.23 -12.13
N LEU A 154 -7.54 -34.71 -10.97
CA LEU A 154 -6.94 -35.49 -9.90
C LEU A 154 -7.93 -36.47 -9.27
N GLU A 155 -9.16 -36.04 -8.99
CA GLU A 155 -10.23 -36.92 -8.50
C GLU A 155 -10.47 -38.09 -9.46
N VAL A 156 -10.56 -37.83 -10.76
CA VAL A 156 -10.70 -38.88 -11.78
C VAL A 156 -9.52 -39.85 -11.81
N VAL A 157 -8.30 -39.40 -11.51
CA VAL A 157 -7.12 -40.27 -11.41
C VAL A 157 -7.16 -41.10 -10.13
N VAL A 158 -7.54 -40.50 -9.00
CA VAL A 158 -7.69 -41.19 -7.71
C VAL A 158 -8.78 -42.26 -7.79
N ASP A 159 -9.95 -41.97 -8.35
CA ASP A 159 -11.04 -42.93 -8.54
C ASP A 159 -10.60 -44.12 -9.41
N GLN A 160 -9.83 -43.87 -10.46
CA GLN A 160 -9.26 -44.92 -11.31
C GLN A 160 -8.21 -45.75 -10.57
N TYR A 161 -7.40 -45.12 -9.73
CA TYR A 161 -6.42 -45.80 -8.87
C TYR A 161 -7.12 -46.72 -7.87
N GLU A 162 -8.12 -46.22 -7.14
CA GLU A 162 -8.88 -47.02 -6.17
C GLU A 162 -9.60 -48.20 -6.84
N SER A 163 -10.17 -47.96 -8.02
CA SER A 163 -10.81 -49.01 -8.82
C SER A 163 -9.81 -50.09 -9.27
N LEU A 164 -8.62 -49.68 -9.72
CA LEU A 164 -7.55 -50.59 -10.13
C LEU A 164 -7.03 -51.40 -8.92
N GLN A 165 -6.80 -50.76 -7.79
CA GLN A 165 -6.38 -51.41 -6.54
C GLN A 165 -7.39 -52.47 -6.10
N ALA A 166 -8.70 -52.14 -6.11
CA ALA A 166 -9.75 -53.09 -5.77
C ALA A 166 -9.82 -54.30 -6.73
N GLU A 167 -9.55 -54.09 -8.02
CA GLU A 167 -9.49 -55.17 -9.02
C GLU A 167 -8.25 -56.05 -8.85
N ILE A 168 -7.11 -55.47 -8.48
CA ILE A 168 -5.86 -56.18 -8.16
C ILE A 168 -6.02 -57.03 -6.90
N GLU A 169 -6.59 -56.47 -5.83
CA GLU A 169 -6.86 -57.19 -4.57
C GLU A 169 -7.86 -58.34 -4.78
N GLY A 170 -8.83 -58.16 -5.70
CA GLY A 170 -9.76 -59.21 -6.11
C GLY A 170 -9.12 -60.32 -6.96
N GLN A 171 -8.00 -60.04 -7.63
CA GLN A 171 -7.31 -60.93 -8.55
C GLN A 171 -6.01 -61.46 -7.92
N SER A 172 -6.12 -62.12 -6.77
CA SER A 172 -5.02 -62.77 -6.06
C SER A 172 -4.23 -63.75 -6.94
N GLY A 173 -3.10 -63.31 -7.50
CA GLY A 173 -2.05 -64.25 -7.92
C GLY A 173 -0.95 -63.75 -8.86
N GLU A 174 -1.20 -62.78 -9.76
CA GLU A 174 -0.29 -62.60 -10.91
C GLU A 174 -0.07 -61.15 -11.36
N LEU A 175 -0.38 -60.15 -10.53
CA LEU A 175 0.12 -58.80 -10.76
C LEU A 175 1.52 -58.67 -10.17
N SER A 176 2.49 -58.44 -11.06
CA SER A 176 3.91 -58.35 -10.77
C SER A 176 4.23 -57.25 -9.75
N GLU A 177 5.15 -57.52 -8.81
CA GLU A 177 5.75 -56.54 -7.88
C GLU A 177 6.14 -55.22 -8.59
N ASP A 178 6.58 -55.30 -9.86
CA ASP A 178 6.88 -54.18 -10.74
C ASP A 178 5.79 -53.11 -10.87
N MET A 179 4.50 -53.47 -10.75
CA MET A 179 3.40 -52.50 -10.89
C MET A 179 3.14 -51.76 -9.58
N HIS A 180 3.29 -52.43 -8.42
CA HIS A 180 3.25 -51.78 -7.12
C HIS A 180 4.43 -50.82 -6.95
N GLU A 181 5.64 -51.23 -7.35
CA GLU A 181 6.83 -50.39 -7.26
C GLU A 181 6.74 -49.15 -8.18
N GLN A 182 6.07 -49.25 -9.33
CA GLN A 182 5.78 -48.11 -10.21
C GLN A 182 4.76 -47.12 -9.61
N LEU A 183 3.80 -47.62 -8.84
CA LEU A 183 2.77 -46.79 -8.19
C LEU A 183 3.34 -46.06 -6.98
N ASP A 184 4.10 -46.74 -6.13
CA ASP A 184 4.79 -46.11 -5.00
C ASP A 184 5.74 -45.00 -5.49
N ALA A 185 6.48 -45.25 -6.58
CA ALA A 185 7.37 -44.26 -7.18
C ALA A 185 6.65 -43.04 -7.75
N PHE A 186 5.39 -43.19 -8.20
CA PHE A 186 4.57 -42.08 -8.66
C PHE A 186 4.07 -41.24 -7.49
N GLU A 187 3.62 -41.88 -6.42
CA GLU A 187 3.14 -41.22 -5.20
C GLU A 187 4.27 -40.44 -4.51
N ASP A 188 5.45 -41.05 -4.35
CA ASP A 188 6.66 -40.39 -3.82
C ASP A 188 7.05 -39.15 -4.64
N ARG A 189 6.90 -39.25 -5.97
CA ARG A 189 7.23 -38.14 -6.87
C ARG A 189 6.25 -36.98 -6.71
N LEU A 190 4.96 -37.27 -6.56
CA LEU A 190 3.91 -36.29 -6.30
C LEU A 190 4.13 -35.59 -4.96
N ALA A 191 4.37 -36.36 -3.90
CA ALA A 191 4.65 -35.83 -2.56
C ALA A 191 5.87 -34.89 -2.58
N THR A 192 6.96 -35.32 -3.24
CA THR A 192 8.17 -34.50 -3.39
C THR A 192 7.89 -33.19 -4.14
N GLN A 193 7.03 -33.22 -5.17
CA GLN A 193 6.69 -32.04 -5.96
C GLN A 193 5.85 -31.03 -5.17
N ILE A 194 4.89 -31.50 -4.39
CA ILE A 194 4.06 -30.69 -3.47
C ILE A 194 4.96 -30.00 -2.43
N GLU A 195 5.88 -30.76 -1.83
CA GLU A 195 6.76 -30.25 -0.79
C GLU A 195 7.73 -29.18 -1.33
N GLN A 196 8.21 -29.36 -2.57
CA GLN A 196 9.04 -28.38 -3.26
C GLN A 196 8.27 -27.09 -3.60
N TYR A 197 6.99 -27.20 -3.98
CA TYR A 197 6.11 -26.05 -4.19
C TYR A 197 5.83 -25.28 -2.89
N ARG A 198 5.48 -25.98 -1.81
CA ARG A 198 5.29 -25.39 -0.48
C ARG A 198 6.53 -24.65 0.01
N SER A 199 7.71 -25.22 -0.18
CA SER A 199 8.97 -24.55 0.16
C SER A 199 9.20 -23.29 -0.67
N THR A 200 8.77 -23.26 -1.92
CA THR A 200 8.89 -22.08 -2.79
C THR A 200 7.94 -20.97 -2.36
N LEU A 201 6.70 -21.31 -1.98
CA LEU A 201 5.73 -20.36 -1.46
C LEU A 201 6.17 -19.79 -0.10
N ALA A 202 6.68 -20.63 0.81
CA ALA A 202 7.22 -20.17 2.09
C ALA A 202 8.44 -19.23 1.91
N ASP A 203 9.29 -19.46 0.91
CA ASP A 203 10.40 -18.57 0.59
C ASP A 203 9.92 -17.22 0.04
N LEU A 204 8.84 -17.20 -0.75
CA LEU A 204 8.21 -15.97 -1.24
C LEU A 204 7.57 -15.16 -0.11
N GLU A 205 6.84 -15.82 0.79
CA GLU A 205 6.25 -15.20 1.98
C GLU A 205 7.34 -14.59 2.87
N SER A 206 8.41 -15.33 3.15
CA SER A 206 9.53 -14.80 3.95
C SER A 206 10.22 -13.61 3.31
N ARG A 207 10.36 -13.59 1.98
CA ARG A 207 10.89 -12.42 1.25
C ARG A 207 9.96 -11.21 1.35
N PHE A 208 8.65 -11.45 1.37
CA PHE A 208 7.65 -10.40 1.50
C PHE A 208 7.65 -9.80 2.92
N GLU A 209 7.69 -10.65 3.96
CA GLU A 209 7.85 -10.19 5.35
C GLU A 209 9.15 -9.39 5.55
N ALA A 210 10.24 -9.82 4.91
CA ALA A 210 11.51 -9.09 4.97
C ALA A 210 11.38 -7.66 4.41
N LEU A 211 10.66 -7.49 3.29
CA LEU A 211 10.39 -6.19 2.68
C LEU A 211 9.47 -5.29 3.51
N GLN A 212 8.57 -5.86 4.32
CA GLN A 212 7.75 -5.09 5.27
C GLN A 212 8.53 -4.63 6.50
N SER A 213 9.66 -5.27 6.81
CA SER A 213 10.44 -5.02 8.03
C SER A 213 11.59 -4.02 7.87
N GLU A 214 11.91 -3.60 6.63
CA GLU A 214 12.85 -2.51 6.31
C GLU A 214 12.16 -1.14 6.24
#